data_AF-A0A377ZVL9-F1
#
_entry.id   AF-A0A377ZVL9-F1
#
_cell.length_a   1.000
_cell.length_b   1.000
_cell.length_c   1.000
_cell.angle_alpha   90.00
_cell.angle_beta   90.00
_cell.angle_gamma   90.00
#
_symmetry.space_group_name_H-M   'P 1'
#
loop_
_entity.id
_entity.type
_entity.pdbx_description
1 polymer ?
#
loop_
_entity_poly.entity_id
_entity_poly.type
_entity_poly.pdbx_seq_one_letter_code
_entity_poly.pdbx_strand_id
1 'polypeptide(L)'
;MTTCLIAAFGSILMGLFANLPVALAPAMGLNAFFAFVVVQAMGLPWQVGMGAIFWGAVGLLLLTIFRVRYWMIANIPLSLRVGITSGIGLFIGMMGLKNAGVIVANPETLVSIGHLTSHSVLLGVLGWMLGDVHYTGIVSAPPSVASVIGQVDLAGSLNLGLAGVIFSFMLVNLFDSSGTLIGVTDKAGLADANGKFPRMKQALFVDSVSSVAGSFIGTSSVTAYIESSSGVSVGGRTGLTAVVVGILFLLVIFLSPLAGMVPGYAAAGALIYVGVLMTSSLARVKWSDLTEAVPAFITAVMMPFSFSITEGIALGFISYCVMKIGTGRLRELSPCVIIVSLLFVLKIVFIDAH
;
A
#
# COMPACT_ATOMS: atom_id res chain seq x y z
N MET A 1 -0.59 -11.06 15.34
CA MET A 1 -1.11 -12.40 15.00
C MET A 1 -2.08 -12.38 13.82
N THR A 2 -3.19 -11.65 13.89
CA THR A 2 -4.19 -11.53 12.80
C THR A 2 -3.58 -11.25 11.43
N THR A 3 -2.64 -10.30 11.38
CA THR A 3 -1.82 -9.96 10.19
C THR A 3 -1.10 -11.18 9.61
N CYS A 4 -0.42 -11.98 10.44
CA CYS A 4 0.31 -13.17 9.99
C CYS A 4 -0.64 -14.27 9.51
N LEU A 5 -1.77 -14.48 10.18
CA LEU A 5 -2.77 -15.47 9.79
C LEU A 5 -3.36 -15.17 8.41
N ILE A 6 -3.76 -13.92 8.17
CA ILE A 6 -4.32 -13.57 6.87
C ILE A 6 -3.26 -13.45 5.77
N ALA A 7 -2.04 -13.02 6.11
CA ALA A 7 -0.92 -13.02 5.16
C ALA A 7 -0.58 -14.44 4.73
N ALA A 8 -0.60 -15.39 5.67
CA ALA A 8 -0.46 -16.81 5.38
C ALA A 8 -1.58 -17.32 4.48
N PHE A 9 -2.84 -17.08 4.87
CA PHE A 9 -4.01 -17.48 4.09
C PHE A 9 -3.97 -16.93 2.66
N GLY A 10 -3.77 -15.62 2.51
CA GLY A 10 -3.69 -14.97 1.21
C GLY A 10 -2.52 -15.52 0.39
N SER A 11 -1.31 -15.57 0.95
CA SER A 11 -0.12 -16.03 0.22
C SER A 11 -0.23 -17.48 -0.24
N ILE A 12 -0.77 -18.36 0.60
CA ILE A 12 -1.04 -19.77 0.23
C ILE A 12 -2.09 -19.81 -0.88
N LEU A 13 -3.17 -19.04 -0.77
CA LEU A 13 -4.23 -18.99 -1.78
C LEU A 13 -3.70 -18.46 -3.13
N MET A 14 -2.83 -17.46 -3.13
CA MET A 14 -2.15 -16.94 -4.33
C MET A 14 -1.25 -18.01 -4.96
N GLY A 15 -0.50 -18.73 -4.13
CA GLY A 15 0.36 -19.81 -4.58
C GLY A 15 -0.41 -20.98 -5.20
N LEU A 16 -1.50 -21.41 -4.58
CA LEU A 16 -2.28 -22.57 -5.03
C LEU A 16 -3.22 -22.24 -6.20
N PHE A 17 -3.96 -21.14 -6.14
CA PHE A 17 -4.97 -20.80 -7.16
C PHE A 17 -4.40 -20.01 -8.33
N ALA A 18 -3.59 -18.99 -8.07
CA ALA A 18 -3.01 -18.17 -9.13
C ALA A 18 -1.67 -18.71 -9.64
N ASN A 19 -0.98 -19.58 -8.88
CA ASN A 19 0.36 -20.09 -9.21
C ASN A 19 1.37 -18.98 -9.55
N LEU A 20 1.35 -17.89 -8.79
CA LEU A 20 2.24 -16.74 -8.97
C LEU A 20 3.19 -16.59 -7.78
N PRO A 21 4.44 -16.18 -8.00
CA PRO A 21 5.44 -15.96 -6.94
C PRO A 21 5.22 -14.62 -6.20
N VAL A 22 3.96 -14.33 -5.85
CA VAL A 22 3.56 -13.08 -5.20
C VAL A 22 2.99 -13.41 -3.83
N ALA A 23 3.63 -12.91 -2.78
CA ALA A 23 3.08 -13.00 -1.43
C ALA A 23 2.03 -11.90 -1.20
N LEU A 24 1.05 -12.22 -0.37
CA LEU A 24 -0.02 -11.32 0.04
C LEU A 24 0.16 -10.99 1.52
N ALA A 25 0.21 -9.70 1.85
CA ALA A 25 0.31 -9.21 3.22
C ALA A 25 -0.42 -7.87 3.39
N PRO A 26 -0.76 -7.45 4.62
CA PRO A 26 -1.45 -6.17 4.86
C PRO A 26 -0.66 -4.96 4.35
N ALA A 27 -1.22 -4.16 3.45
CA ALA A 27 -0.52 -3.05 2.76
C ALA A 27 0.10 -2.03 3.73
N MET A 28 1.42 -1.80 3.65
CA MET A 28 2.10 -0.80 4.48
C MET A 28 1.56 0.61 4.22
N GLY A 29 1.27 0.95 2.96
CA GLY A 29 0.73 2.26 2.59
C GLY A 29 -0.65 2.50 3.19
N LEU A 30 -1.55 1.52 3.09
CA LEU A 30 -2.87 1.59 3.71
C LEU A 30 -2.80 1.57 5.24
N ASN A 31 -1.86 0.83 5.83
CA ASN A 31 -1.62 0.83 7.29
C ASN A 31 -1.18 2.21 7.78
N ALA A 32 -0.24 2.85 7.09
CA ALA A 32 0.22 4.19 7.45
C ALA A 32 -0.91 5.22 7.29
N PHE A 33 -1.63 5.19 6.17
CA PHE A 33 -2.77 6.08 5.96
C PHE A 33 -3.86 5.89 7.03
N PHE A 34 -4.18 4.64 7.37
CA PHE A 34 -5.12 4.33 8.46
C PHE A 34 -4.66 4.89 9.82
N ALA A 35 -3.44 4.56 10.24
CA ALA A 35 -2.96 4.93 11.58
C ALA A 35 -2.77 6.45 11.74
N PHE A 36 -2.18 7.10 10.74
CA PHE A 36 -1.77 8.50 10.86
C PHE A 36 -2.84 9.48 10.40
N VAL A 37 -3.63 9.13 9.38
CA VAL A 37 -4.67 10.03 8.86
C VAL A 37 -6.01 9.74 9.52
N VAL A 38 -6.50 8.51 9.42
CA VAL A 38 -7.86 8.17 9.88
C VAL A 38 -7.94 8.17 11.41
N VAL A 39 -7.00 7.51 12.09
CA VAL A 39 -7.05 7.40 13.55
C VAL A 39 -6.46 8.64 14.23
N GLN A 40 -5.25 9.07 13.87
CA GLN A 40 -4.61 10.21 14.52
C GLN A 40 -5.16 11.57 14.07
N ALA A 41 -5.14 11.88 12.78
CA ALA A 41 -5.50 13.23 12.31
C ALA A 41 -7.01 13.50 12.36
N MET A 42 -7.85 12.53 11.96
CA MET A 42 -9.31 12.68 11.99
C MET A 42 -9.92 12.32 13.36
N GLY A 43 -9.14 11.76 14.28
CA GLY A 43 -9.60 11.39 15.63
C GLY A 43 -10.65 10.26 15.65
N LEU A 44 -10.77 9.47 14.59
CA LEU A 44 -11.76 8.40 14.51
C LEU A 44 -11.30 7.17 15.32
N PRO A 45 -12.22 6.48 16.02
CA PRO A 45 -11.90 5.22 16.65
C PRO A 45 -11.49 4.18 15.59
N TRP A 46 -10.49 3.38 15.93
CA TRP A 46 -9.89 2.43 15.00
C TRP A 46 -10.91 1.44 14.43
N GLN A 47 -11.93 1.06 15.21
CA GLN A 47 -13.02 0.17 14.80
C GLN A 47 -13.79 0.70 13.59
N VAL A 48 -14.09 2.01 13.59
CA VAL A 48 -14.80 2.69 12.49
C VAL A 48 -13.90 2.83 11.27
N GLY A 49 -12.63 3.19 11.47
CA GLY A 49 -11.66 3.26 10.38
C GLY A 49 -11.44 1.90 9.70
N MET A 50 -11.42 0.81 10.47
CA MET A 50 -11.33 -0.55 9.92
C MET A 50 -12.60 -0.95 9.17
N GLY A 51 -13.77 -0.49 9.62
CA GLY A 51 -15.01 -0.62 8.87
C GLY A 51 -14.95 0.08 7.51
N ALA A 52 -14.34 1.28 7.46
CA ALA A 52 -14.15 1.99 6.20
C ALA A 52 -13.20 1.23 5.24
N ILE A 53 -12.13 0.63 5.76
CA ILE A 53 -11.23 -0.25 4.99
C ILE A 53 -12.00 -1.47 4.46
N PHE A 54 -12.86 -2.07 5.29
CA PHE A 54 -13.67 -3.22 4.90
C PHE A 54 -14.60 -2.88 3.74
N TRP A 55 -15.34 -1.79 3.82
CA TRP A 55 -16.21 -1.36 2.73
C TRP A 55 -15.42 -1.01 1.46
N GLY A 56 -14.23 -0.42 1.60
CA GLY A 56 -13.33 -0.19 0.48
C GLY A 56 -12.86 -1.49 -0.18
N ALA A 57 -12.53 -2.51 0.62
CA ALA A 57 -12.16 -3.83 0.14
C ALA A 57 -13.34 -4.57 -0.53
N VAL A 58 -14.56 -4.42 0.01
CA VAL A 58 -15.78 -4.95 -0.61
C VAL A 58 -16.02 -4.28 -1.95
N GLY A 59 -15.88 -2.96 -2.04
CA GLY A 59 -15.93 -2.22 -3.30
C GLY A 59 -14.92 -2.76 -4.32
N LEU A 60 -13.67 -2.99 -3.90
CA LEU A 60 -12.64 -3.57 -4.76
C LEU A 60 -12.99 -5.01 -5.21
N LEU A 61 -13.56 -5.83 -4.32
CA LEU A 61 -14.04 -7.17 -4.64
C LEU A 61 -15.15 -7.12 -5.69
N LEU A 62 -16.12 -6.21 -5.54
CA LEU A 62 -17.18 -6.00 -6.53
C LEU A 62 -16.59 -5.59 -7.88
N LEU A 63 -15.67 -4.63 -7.93
CA LEU A 63 -14.96 -4.24 -9.16
C LEU A 63 -14.21 -5.41 -9.81
N THR A 64 -13.73 -6.36 -9.01
CA THR A 64 -13.06 -7.57 -9.48
C THR A 64 -14.05 -8.58 -10.07
N ILE A 65 -15.18 -8.81 -9.39
CA ILE A 65 -16.26 -9.71 -9.84
C ILE A 65 -16.85 -9.20 -11.16
N PHE A 66 -17.14 -7.90 -11.25
CA PHE A 66 -17.65 -7.25 -12.47
C PHE A 66 -16.57 -7.07 -13.56
N ARG A 67 -15.34 -7.55 -13.35
CA ARG A 67 -14.21 -7.47 -14.30
C ARG A 67 -13.78 -6.04 -14.66
N VAL A 68 -14.29 -5.03 -13.96
CA VAL A 68 -13.92 -3.62 -14.13
C VAL A 68 -12.46 -3.41 -13.74
N ARG A 69 -12.00 -4.08 -12.67
CA ARG A 69 -10.60 -4.01 -12.20
C ARG A 69 -9.59 -4.37 -13.29
N TYR A 70 -9.84 -5.44 -14.04
CA TYR A 70 -8.99 -5.84 -15.17
C TYR A 70 -8.96 -4.77 -16.27
N TRP A 71 -10.13 -4.23 -16.61
CA TRP A 71 -10.24 -3.19 -17.62
C TRP A 71 -9.51 -1.92 -17.21
N MET A 72 -9.62 -1.49 -15.95
CA MET A 72 -8.91 -0.32 -15.44
C MET A 72 -7.40 -0.50 -15.56
N ILE A 73 -6.86 -1.63 -15.08
CA ILE A 73 -5.41 -1.91 -15.10
C ILE A 73 -4.85 -1.85 -16.52
N ALA A 74 -5.54 -2.46 -17.48
CA ALA A 74 -5.10 -2.50 -18.88
C ALA A 74 -5.12 -1.12 -19.57
N ASN A 75 -5.91 -0.18 -19.06
CA ASN A 75 -6.10 1.14 -19.66
C ASN A 75 -5.37 2.27 -18.93
N ILE A 76 -4.73 1.99 -17.79
CA ILE A 76 -3.93 2.98 -17.05
C ILE A 76 -2.51 3.01 -17.63
N PRO A 77 -2.01 4.19 -18.04
CA PRO A 77 -0.67 4.35 -18.59
C PRO A 77 0.40 4.00 -17.57
N LEU A 78 1.56 3.56 -18.07
CA LEU A 78 2.68 3.12 -17.23
C LEU A 78 3.17 4.24 -16.29
N SER A 79 3.20 5.49 -16.77
CA SER A 79 3.63 6.66 -15.99
C SER A 79 2.81 6.84 -14.72
N LEU A 80 1.48 6.78 -14.81
CA LEU A 80 0.60 6.86 -13.64
C LEU A 80 0.77 5.64 -12.74
N ARG A 81 0.81 4.42 -13.29
CA ARG A 81 0.96 3.20 -12.49
C ARG A 81 2.24 3.22 -11.66
N VAL A 82 3.36 3.58 -12.29
CA VAL A 82 4.67 3.70 -11.65
C VAL A 82 4.71 4.88 -10.68
N GLY A 83 4.10 6.02 -11.04
CA GLY A 83 3.98 7.18 -10.18
C GLY A 83 3.22 6.89 -8.89
N ILE A 84 2.15 6.08 -8.96
CA ILE A 84 1.38 5.68 -7.77
C ILE A 84 2.21 4.79 -6.84
N THR A 85 2.82 3.71 -7.37
CA THR A 85 3.68 2.83 -6.57
C THR A 85 4.84 3.61 -5.95
N SER A 86 5.48 4.50 -6.72
CA SER A 86 6.59 5.31 -6.24
C SER A 86 6.16 6.35 -5.20
N GLY A 87 5.00 6.98 -5.39
CA GLY A 87 4.46 7.95 -4.44
C GLY A 87 4.09 7.32 -3.10
N ILE A 88 3.48 6.12 -3.12
CA ILE A 88 3.23 5.34 -1.90
C ILE A 88 4.56 5.01 -1.22
N GLY A 89 5.59 4.62 -1.97
CA GLY A 89 6.94 4.40 -1.48
C GLY A 89 7.57 5.63 -0.81
N LEU A 90 7.51 6.78 -1.47
CA LEU A 90 8.01 8.05 -0.94
C LEU A 90 7.24 8.48 0.32
N PHE A 91 5.92 8.30 0.35
CA PHE A 91 5.09 8.57 1.51
C PHE A 91 5.50 7.68 2.70
N ILE A 92 5.64 6.38 2.50
CA ILE A 92 6.09 5.43 3.54
C ILE A 92 7.52 5.75 4.01
N GLY A 93 8.42 6.06 3.08
CA GLY A 93 9.81 6.43 3.41
C GLY A 93 9.89 7.70 4.24
N MET A 94 9.12 8.73 3.88
CA MET A 94 8.97 9.96 4.67
C MET A 94 8.42 9.66 6.07
N MET A 95 7.41 8.80 6.19
CA MET A 95 6.90 8.36 7.49
C MET A 95 7.96 7.65 8.34
N GLY A 96 8.79 6.81 7.71
CA GLY A 96 9.96 6.22 8.37
C GLY A 96 10.93 7.28 8.88
N LEU A 97 11.31 8.25 8.05
CA LEU A 97 12.19 9.35 8.45
C LEU A 97 11.60 10.19 9.59
N LYS A 98 10.29 10.44 9.57
CA LYS A 98 9.57 11.17 10.63
C LYS A 98 9.60 10.40 11.94
N ASN A 99 9.31 9.10 11.90
CA ASN A 99 9.32 8.22 13.08
C ASN A 99 10.74 8.05 13.67
N ALA A 100 11.78 8.11 12.83
CA ALA A 100 13.17 8.10 13.28
C ALA A 100 13.64 9.44 13.89
N GLY A 101 12.84 10.50 13.80
CA GLY A 101 13.20 11.86 14.22
C GLY A 101 14.19 12.56 13.28
N VAL A 102 14.43 12.01 12.08
CA VAL A 102 15.34 12.58 11.08
C VAL A 102 14.74 13.82 10.43
N ILE A 103 13.42 13.80 10.21
CA ILE A 103 12.66 14.95 9.71
C ILE A 103 11.66 15.45 10.75
N VAL A 104 11.60 16.76 10.92
CA VAL A 104 10.70 17.45 11.86
C VAL A 104 9.93 18.53 11.09
N ALA A 105 8.68 18.78 11.47
CA ALA A 105 7.87 19.84 10.87
C ALA A 105 8.49 21.21 11.16
N ASN A 106 8.65 22.03 10.12
CA ASN A 106 9.10 23.42 10.25
C ASN A 106 8.08 24.32 9.55
N PRO A 107 7.51 25.34 10.23
CA PRO A 107 6.53 26.25 9.63
C PRO A 107 7.09 27.06 8.44
N GLU A 108 8.40 27.24 8.32
CA GLU A 108 9.04 28.00 7.24
C GLU A 108 9.39 27.15 6.01
N THR A 109 9.81 25.90 6.21
CA THR A 109 10.32 25.04 5.12
C THR A 109 9.47 23.79 4.87
N LEU A 110 8.32 23.66 5.56
CA LEU A 110 7.50 22.44 5.72
C LEU A 110 8.21 21.32 6.48
N VAL A 111 9.47 21.02 6.11
CA VAL A 111 10.31 19.98 6.71
C VAL A 111 11.69 20.55 7.04
N SER A 112 12.19 20.27 8.24
CA SER A 112 13.56 20.54 8.66
C SER A 112 14.25 19.24 9.07
N ILE A 113 15.58 19.23 8.98
CA ILE A 113 16.39 18.17 9.55
C ILE A 113 16.27 18.26 11.09
N GLY A 114 15.93 17.15 11.73
CA GLY A 114 15.91 17.03 13.19
C GLY A 114 17.31 16.99 13.79
N HIS A 115 17.40 16.83 15.11
CA HIS A 115 18.72 16.64 15.75
C HIS A 115 19.30 15.27 15.38
N LEU A 116 20.16 15.23 14.36
CA LEU A 116 20.88 14.04 13.90
C LEU A 116 21.84 13.45 14.97
N THR A 117 22.14 14.23 16.01
CA THR A 117 22.88 13.79 17.21
C THR A 117 22.02 13.09 18.25
N SER A 118 20.69 13.05 18.08
CA SER A 118 19.83 12.21 18.91
C SER A 118 20.05 10.75 18.49
N HIS A 119 20.47 9.93 19.45
CA HIS A 119 21.08 8.63 19.25
C HIS A 119 20.09 7.55 18.78
N SER A 120 19.02 7.83 18.01
CA SER A 120 17.94 6.85 17.75
C SER A 120 18.40 5.52 17.12
N VAL A 121 19.51 5.52 16.39
CA VAL A 121 20.15 4.28 15.87
C VAL A 121 21.08 3.61 16.89
N LEU A 122 21.82 4.40 17.68
CA LEU A 122 22.68 3.92 18.78
C LEU A 122 21.86 3.42 19.99
N LEU A 123 20.71 4.03 20.26
CA LEU A 123 19.71 3.69 21.28
C LEU A 123 18.94 2.41 20.96
N GLY A 124 18.97 1.91 19.72
CA GLY A 124 18.45 0.58 19.40
C GLY A 124 19.28 -0.54 19.99
N VAL A 125 20.59 -0.45 19.77
CA VAL A 125 21.55 -1.40 20.34
C VAL A 125 21.75 -1.11 21.83
N LEU A 126 21.85 0.17 22.22
CA LEU A 126 22.00 0.57 23.62
C LEU A 126 20.71 0.38 24.42
N GLY A 127 19.51 0.55 23.88
CA GLY A 127 18.24 0.34 24.59
C GLY A 127 17.94 -1.13 24.88
N TRP A 128 18.45 -2.03 24.04
CA TRP A 128 18.54 -3.46 24.37
C TRP A 128 19.55 -3.74 25.49
N MET A 129 20.68 -3.02 25.54
CA MET A 129 21.69 -3.15 26.61
C MET A 129 21.35 -2.39 27.91
N LEU A 130 20.55 -1.32 27.85
CA LEU A 130 20.17 -0.43 28.96
C LEU A 130 18.85 -0.86 29.63
N GLY A 131 18.16 -1.87 29.10
CA GLY A 131 17.02 -2.52 29.75
C GLY A 131 15.63 -2.02 29.36
N ASP A 132 15.50 -1.11 28.37
CA ASP A 132 14.19 -0.64 27.87
C ASP A 132 13.46 -1.71 27.04
N VAL A 133 14.20 -2.66 26.45
CA VAL A 133 13.64 -3.82 25.75
C VAL A 133 13.76 -5.04 26.67
N HIS A 134 12.71 -5.33 27.41
CA HIS A 134 12.66 -6.55 28.21
C HIS A 134 12.61 -7.78 27.30
N TYR A 135 13.52 -8.73 27.54
CA TYR A 135 13.46 -10.03 26.89
C TYR A 135 12.23 -10.80 27.38
N THR A 136 11.25 -10.96 26.49
CA THR A 136 9.97 -11.64 26.78
C THR A 136 9.97 -13.11 26.35
N GLY A 137 11.10 -13.62 25.85
CA GLY A 137 11.26 -15.00 25.36
C GLY A 137 11.45 -15.08 23.84
N ILE A 138 11.72 -16.30 23.33
CA ILE A 138 11.82 -16.57 21.89
C ILE A 138 10.52 -17.16 21.34
N VAL A 139 9.88 -18.05 22.10
CA VAL A 139 8.68 -18.78 21.68
C VAL A 139 7.56 -18.56 22.70
N SER A 140 6.36 -18.23 22.21
CA SER A 140 5.15 -18.23 23.02
C SER A 140 4.00 -18.91 22.30
N ALA A 141 2.97 -19.29 23.06
CA ALA A 141 1.68 -19.61 22.48
C ALA A 141 1.17 -18.37 21.69
N PRO A 142 0.48 -18.58 20.55
CA PRO A 142 -0.12 -17.50 19.79
C PRO A 142 -1.04 -16.63 20.68
N PRO A 143 -0.88 -15.30 20.71
CA PRO A 143 -1.72 -14.41 21.52
C PRO A 143 -3.18 -14.46 21.05
N SER A 144 -4.15 -14.17 21.92
CA SER A 144 -5.56 -14.30 21.52
C SER A 144 -5.93 -13.28 20.42
N VAL A 145 -6.73 -13.73 19.44
CA VAL A 145 -7.28 -12.89 18.36
C VAL A 145 -8.64 -12.28 18.72
N ALA A 146 -9.20 -12.65 19.89
CA ALA A 146 -10.54 -12.29 20.32
C ALA A 146 -10.75 -10.79 20.56
N SER A 147 -9.69 -10.03 20.82
CA SER A 147 -9.75 -8.57 21.01
C SER A 147 -9.86 -7.79 19.71
N VAL A 148 -9.67 -8.44 18.56
CA VAL A 148 -9.60 -7.78 17.24
C VAL A 148 -10.66 -8.32 16.30
N ILE A 149 -10.88 -9.64 16.28
CA ILE A 149 -11.90 -10.27 15.43
C ILE A 149 -13.29 -9.90 15.96
N GLY A 150 -14.14 -9.37 15.08
CA GLY A 150 -15.53 -9.02 15.41
C GLY A 150 -15.72 -7.66 16.09
N GLN A 151 -14.64 -6.90 16.31
CA GLN A 151 -14.70 -5.53 16.87
C GLN A 151 -14.80 -4.45 15.79
N VAL A 152 -14.82 -4.82 14.51
CA VAL A 152 -14.93 -3.89 13.39
C VAL A 152 -16.33 -3.29 13.35
N ASP A 153 -16.42 -1.96 13.37
CA ASP A 153 -17.70 -1.26 13.31
C ASP A 153 -18.14 -1.05 11.86
N LEU A 154 -18.87 -2.02 11.33
CA LEU A 154 -19.39 -2.01 9.97
C LEU A 154 -20.55 -1.03 9.77
N ALA A 155 -21.36 -0.82 10.80
CA ALA A 155 -22.53 0.04 10.71
C ALA A 155 -22.15 1.52 10.87
N GLY A 156 -21.30 1.84 11.86
CA GLY A 156 -20.80 3.20 12.08
C GLY A 156 -19.89 3.70 10.97
N SER A 157 -19.28 2.79 10.20
CA SER A 157 -18.46 3.17 9.03
C SER A 157 -19.28 3.55 7.79
N LEU A 158 -20.56 3.17 7.68
CA LEU A 158 -21.45 3.58 6.58
C LEU A 158 -22.08 4.96 6.82
N ASN A 159 -21.25 5.96 7.07
CA ASN A 159 -21.66 7.36 7.18
C ASN A 159 -21.28 8.12 5.91
N LEU A 160 -22.10 9.07 5.45
CA LEU A 160 -21.78 9.96 4.32
C LEU A 160 -20.43 10.67 4.52
N GLY A 161 -20.08 11.07 5.74
CA GLY A 161 -18.79 11.70 6.05
C GLY A 161 -17.58 10.78 5.85
N LEU A 162 -17.78 9.46 5.87
CA LEU A 162 -16.73 8.46 5.65
C LEU A 162 -16.72 7.91 4.22
N ALA A 163 -17.70 8.27 3.38
CA ALA A 163 -17.76 7.82 2.00
C ALA A 163 -16.48 8.20 1.22
N GLY A 164 -15.95 9.40 1.45
CA GLY A 164 -14.67 9.84 0.85
C GLY A 164 -13.47 9.01 1.31
N VAL A 165 -13.46 8.57 2.58
CA VAL A 165 -12.41 7.72 3.16
C VAL A 165 -12.51 6.29 2.62
N ILE A 166 -13.73 5.74 2.54
CA ILE A 166 -14.00 4.42 1.93
C ILE A 166 -13.54 4.41 0.48
N PHE A 167 -13.93 5.42 -0.29
CA PHE A 167 -13.56 5.57 -1.69
C PHE A 167 -12.04 5.72 -1.86
N SER A 168 -11.40 6.50 -0.98
CA SER A 168 -9.95 6.64 -0.92
C SER A 168 -9.27 5.29 -0.71
N PHE A 169 -9.68 4.52 0.31
CA PHE A 169 -9.11 3.20 0.56
C PHE A 169 -9.31 2.24 -0.61
N MET A 170 -10.50 2.25 -1.23
CA MET A 170 -10.77 1.43 -2.42
C MET A 170 -9.82 1.77 -3.56
N LEU A 171 -9.62 3.05 -3.86
CA LEU A 171 -8.75 3.50 -4.95
C LEU A 171 -7.28 3.23 -4.65
N VAL A 172 -6.81 3.56 -3.45
CA VAL A 172 -5.42 3.30 -3.04
C VAL A 172 -5.15 1.80 -3.13
N ASN A 173 -6.03 0.94 -2.59
CA ASN A 173 -5.88 -0.50 -2.67
C ASN A 173 -5.93 -1.02 -4.12
N LEU A 174 -6.83 -0.49 -4.95
CA LEU A 174 -6.93 -0.83 -6.36
C LEU A 174 -5.58 -0.63 -7.06
N PHE A 175 -4.96 0.54 -6.88
CA PHE A 175 -3.73 0.87 -7.59
C PHE A 175 -2.48 0.25 -6.96
N ASP A 176 -2.41 0.17 -5.63
CA ASP A 176 -1.29 -0.45 -4.92
C ASP A 176 -1.20 -1.95 -5.26
N SER A 177 -2.31 -2.66 -5.12
CA SER A 177 -2.37 -4.09 -5.45
C SER A 177 -2.02 -4.35 -6.92
N SER A 178 -2.63 -3.58 -7.82
CA SER A 178 -2.45 -3.80 -9.25
C SER A 178 -1.04 -3.42 -9.71
N GLY A 179 -0.51 -2.31 -9.20
CA GLY A 179 0.85 -1.86 -9.46
C GLY A 179 1.88 -2.86 -8.96
N THR A 180 1.66 -3.41 -7.77
CA THR A 180 2.56 -4.40 -7.17
C THR A 180 2.49 -5.76 -7.86
N LEU A 181 1.29 -6.27 -8.16
CA LEU A 181 1.13 -7.51 -8.93
C LEU A 181 1.85 -7.42 -10.27
N ILE A 182 1.67 -6.32 -11.00
CA ILE A 182 2.36 -6.10 -12.27
C ILE A 182 3.86 -5.93 -12.05
N GLY A 183 4.29 -5.14 -11.06
CA GLY A 183 5.71 -4.90 -10.79
C GLY A 183 6.48 -6.19 -10.45
N VAL A 184 5.91 -7.05 -9.60
CA VAL A 184 6.53 -8.32 -9.23
C VAL A 184 6.51 -9.31 -10.40
N THR A 185 5.40 -9.40 -11.15
CA THR A 185 5.30 -10.33 -12.29
C THR A 185 6.16 -9.90 -13.48
N ASP A 186 6.31 -8.60 -13.72
CA ASP A 186 7.24 -8.02 -14.69
C ASP A 186 8.69 -8.37 -14.32
N LYS A 187 9.10 -8.16 -13.07
CA LYS A 187 10.43 -8.56 -12.58
C LYS A 187 10.66 -10.08 -12.62
N ALA A 188 9.57 -10.86 -12.58
CA ALA A 188 9.62 -12.32 -12.76
C ALA A 188 9.72 -12.75 -14.22
N GLY A 189 9.61 -11.83 -15.19
CA GLY A 189 9.51 -12.15 -16.61
C GLY A 189 8.20 -12.86 -16.99
N LEU A 190 7.14 -12.67 -16.20
CA LEU A 190 5.83 -13.27 -16.40
C LEU A 190 4.81 -12.30 -17.03
N ALA A 191 5.04 -10.98 -16.93
CA ALA A 191 4.18 -9.98 -17.53
C ALA A 191 4.58 -9.70 -19.00
N ASP A 192 3.60 -9.47 -19.85
CA ASP A 192 3.81 -8.98 -21.21
C ASP A 192 3.97 -7.45 -21.25
N ALA A 193 4.26 -6.89 -22.44
CA ALA A 193 4.41 -5.45 -22.65
C ALA A 193 3.16 -4.63 -22.30
N ASN A 194 1.98 -5.27 -22.23
CA ASN A 194 0.72 -4.64 -21.84
C ASN A 194 0.43 -4.80 -20.34
N GLY A 195 1.33 -5.42 -19.58
CA GLY A 195 1.19 -5.69 -18.15
C GLY A 195 0.24 -6.85 -17.83
N LYS A 196 -0.13 -7.67 -18.82
CA LYS A 196 -0.94 -8.88 -18.62
C LYS A 196 -0.02 -10.04 -18.26
N PHE A 197 -0.44 -10.84 -17.29
CA PHE A 197 0.31 -12.00 -16.80
C PHE A 197 -0.58 -13.23 -16.65
N PRO A 198 0.00 -14.45 -16.59
CA PRO A 198 -0.74 -15.69 -16.42
C PRO A 198 -1.65 -15.64 -15.20
N ARG A 199 -2.88 -16.14 -15.35
CA ARG A 199 -3.86 -16.27 -14.25
C ARG A 199 -4.15 -14.95 -13.51
N MET A 200 -4.04 -13.81 -14.20
CA MET A 200 -4.33 -12.49 -13.62
C MET A 200 -5.72 -12.39 -12.97
N LYS A 201 -6.77 -12.98 -13.57
CA LYS A 201 -8.11 -12.95 -12.99
C LYS A 201 -8.16 -13.65 -11.62
N GLN A 202 -7.50 -14.79 -11.51
CA GLN A 202 -7.37 -15.53 -10.26
C GLN A 202 -6.58 -14.72 -9.24
N ALA A 203 -5.45 -14.12 -9.65
CA ALA A 203 -4.62 -13.32 -8.77
C ALA A 203 -5.39 -12.12 -8.18
N LEU A 204 -6.08 -11.35 -9.02
CA LEU A 204 -6.89 -10.21 -8.59
C LEU A 204 -8.06 -10.65 -7.68
N PHE A 205 -8.67 -11.81 -7.96
CA PHE A 205 -9.73 -12.35 -7.11
C PHE A 205 -9.20 -12.75 -5.73
N VAL A 206 -8.10 -13.51 -5.68
CA VAL A 206 -7.44 -13.91 -4.43
C VAL A 206 -7.04 -12.69 -3.60
N ASP A 207 -6.47 -11.67 -4.24
CA ASP A 207 -6.11 -10.40 -3.61
C ASP A 207 -7.33 -9.69 -3.00
N SER A 208 -8.42 -9.52 -3.76
CA SER A 208 -9.64 -8.88 -3.25
C SER A 208 -10.31 -9.66 -2.12
N VAL A 209 -10.37 -10.99 -2.22
CA VAL A 209 -10.93 -11.85 -1.17
C VAL A 209 -10.08 -11.77 0.09
N SER A 210 -8.76 -11.80 -0.05
CA SER A 210 -7.83 -11.66 1.08
C SER A 210 -7.94 -10.27 1.71
N SER A 211 -8.13 -9.22 0.92
CA SER A 211 -8.38 -7.85 1.39
C SER A 211 -9.65 -7.76 2.24
N VAL A 212 -10.78 -8.31 1.76
CA VAL A 212 -12.05 -8.32 2.49
C VAL A 212 -11.92 -9.15 3.78
N ALA A 213 -11.34 -10.34 3.68
CA ALA A 213 -11.14 -11.20 4.84
C ALA A 213 -10.24 -10.55 5.89
N GLY A 214 -9.13 -9.93 5.48
CA GLY A 214 -8.20 -9.21 6.36
C GLY A 214 -8.86 -8.04 7.08
N SER A 215 -9.50 -7.15 6.33
CA SER A 215 -10.24 -6.01 6.87
C SER A 215 -11.34 -6.42 7.86
N PHE A 216 -12.05 -7.50 7.58
CA PHE A 216 -13.09 -8.03 8.47
C PHE A 216 -12.55 -8.56 9.80
N ILE A 217 -11.42 -9.27 9.77
CA ILE A 217 -10.82 -9.83 10.99
C ILE A 217 -9.98 -8.81 11.77
N GLY A 218 -9.99 -7.54 11.36
CA GLY A 218 -9.35 -6.42 12.06
C GLY A 218 -7.86 -6.24 11.76
N THR A 219 -7.40 -6.62 10.56
CA THR A 219 -6.13 -6.14 9.99
C THR A 219 -6.42 -5.31 8.74
N SER A 220 -5.52 -4.44 8.29
CA SER A 220 -5.77 -3.67 7.06
C SER A 220 -5.90 -4.58 5.84
N SER A 221 -6.31 -4.01 4.70
CA SER A 221 -6.46 -4.75 3.44
C SER A 221 -5.18 -5.48 3.07
N VAL A 222 -5.29 -6.80 2.95
CA VAL A 222 -4.23 -7.68 2.48
C VAL A 222 -4.09 -7.54 0.98
N THR A 223 -2.88 -7.21 0.55
CA THR A 223 -2.57 -7.00 -0.86
C THR A 223 -1.22 -7.57 -1.25
N ALA A 224 -0.95 -7.58 -2.56
CA ALA A 224 0.32 -8.06 -3.09
C ALA A 224 1.46 -7.20 -2.56
N TYR A 225 2.52 -7.83 -2.05
CA TYR A 225 3.67 -7.13 -1.47
C TYR A 225 4.86 -7.08 -2.43
N ILE A 226 5.43 -5.88 -2.60
CA ILE A 226 6.50 -5.61 -3.56
C ILE A 226 7.81 -6.28 -3.16
N GLU A 227 7.96 -6.63 -1.90
CA GLU A 227 9.06 -7.37 -1.28
C GLU A 227 9.18 -8.77 -1.90
N SER A 228 8.10 -9.31 -2.46
CA SER A 228 8.14 -10.53 -3.29
C SER A 228 9.13 -10.41 -4.45
N SER A 229 9.40 -9.17 -4.91
CA SER A 229 10.40 -8.88 -5.94
C SER A 229 11.83 -9.29 -5.55
N SER A 230 12.13 -9.42 -4.25
CA SER A 230 13.42 -9.93 -3.75
C SER A 230 13.53 -11.44 -3.98
N GLY A 231 12.50 -12.21 -3.58
CA GLY A 231 12.42 -13.64 -3.86
C GLY A 231 12.40 -13.95 -5.36
N VAL A 232 11.70 -13.12 -6.13
CA VAL A 232 11.73 -13.19 -7.60
C VAL A 232 13.12 -12.88 -8.16
N SER A 233 13.84 -11.89 -7.63
CA SER A 233 15.18 -11.55 -8.15
C SER A 233 16.21 -12.67 -8.01
N VAL A 234 16.04 -13.57 -7.04
CA VAL A 234 16.92 -14.74 -6.81
C VAL A 234 16.40 -16.04 -7.44
N GLY A 235 15.35 -15.98 -8.27
CA GLY A 235 14.86 -17.12 -9.05
C GLY A 235 13.45 -17.63 -8.72
N GLY A 236 12.72 -16.99 -7.79
CA GLY A 236 11.32 -17.32 -7.52
C GLY A 236 10.44 -17.06 -8.75
N ARG A 237 9.80 -18.11 -9.28
CA ARG A 237 8.97 -18.03 -10.51
C ARG A 237 7.61 -18.69 -10.40
N THR A 238 7.38 -19.50 -9.37
CA THR A 238 6.15 -20.29 -9.20
C THR A 238 5.41 -19.92 -7.92
N GLY A 239 4.14 -20.33 -7.85
CA GLY A 239 3.30 -20.19 -6.67
C GLY A 239 3.85 -20.86 -5.40
N LEU A 240 4.76 -21.83 -5.55
CA LEU A 240 5.45 -22.46 -4.41
C LEU A 240 6.16 -21.41 -3.54
N THR A 241 6.71 -20.36 -4.16
CA THR A 241 7.33 -19.23 -3.44
C THR A 241 6.33 -18.58 -2.47
N ALA A 242 5.12 -18.30 -2.95
CA ALA A 242 4.07 -17.68 -2.14
C ALA A 242 3.54 -18.64 -1.06
N VAL A 243 3.43 -19.94 -1.36
CA VAL A 243 3.05 -20.96 -0.36
C VAL A 243 4.08 -21.03 0.76
N VAL A 244 5.38 -21.09 0.44
CA VAL A 244 6.46 -21.14 1.42
C VAL A 244 6.44 -19.89 2.30
N VAL A 245 6.30 -18.70 1.70
CA VAL A 245 6.17 -17.45 2.46
C VAL A 245 4.96 -17.50 3.40
N GLY A 246 3.82 -18.02 2.93
CA GLY A 246 2.62 -18.16 3.77
C GLY A 246 2.81 -19.14 4.93
N ILE A 247 3.50 -20.27 4.72
CA ILE A 247 3.86 -21.20 5.81
C ILE A 247 4.79 -20.52 6.82
N LEU A 248 5.80 -19.77 6.34
CA LEU A 248 6.69 -19.01 7.22
C LEU A 248 5.92 -17.97 8.04
N PHE A 249 4.91 -17.30 7.48
CA PHE A 249 4.03 -16.42 8.25
C PHE A 249 3.30 -17.13 9.38
N LEU A 250 2.86 -18.39 9.20
CA LEU A 250 2.27 -19.19 10.27
C LEU A 250 3.29 -19.54 11.36
N LEU A 251 4.51 -19.91 10.96
CA LEU A 251 5.58 -20.27 11.90
C LEU A 251 6.03 -19.07 12.74
N VAL A 252 6.07 -17.88 12.15
CA VAL A 252 6.44 -16.63 12.85
C VAL A 252 5.45 -16.27 13.96
N ILE A 253 4.22 -16.78 13.95
CA ILE A 253 3.26 -16.54 15.05
C ILE A 253 3.80 -17.05 16.38
N PHE A 254 4.53 -18.17 16.38
CA PHE A 254 5.16 -18.71 17.59
C PHE A 254 6.34 -17.84 18.07
N LEU A 255 6.92 -17.04 17.19
CA LEU A 255 7.98 -16.06 17.47
C LEU A 255 7.43 -14.67 17.82
N SER A 256 6.13 -14.56 18.15
CA SER A 256 5.51 -13.28 18.50
C SER A 256 6.18 -12.48 19.63
N PRO A 257 6.84 -13.10 20.65
CA PRO A 257 7.57 -12.33 21.66
C PRO A 257 8.71 -11.51 21.06
N LEU A 258 9.44 -12.08 20.10
CA LEU A 258 10.52 -11.39 19.40
C LEU A 258 10.02 -10.18 18.61
N ALA A 259 8.84 -10.32 17.97
CA ALA A 259 8.23 -9.20 17.25
C ALA A 259 7.82 -8.06 18.20
N GLY A 260 7.30 -8.39 19.39
CA GLY A 260 6.93 -7.40 20.41
C GLY A 260 8.12 -6.69 21.05
N MET A 261 9.31 -7.27 20.99
CA MET A 261 10.55 -6.64 21.46
C MET A 261 11.11 -5.60 20.48
N VAL A 262 10.64 -5.56 19.23
CA VAL A 262 11.17 -4.63 18.23
C VAL A 262 10.70 -3.20 18.54
N PRO A 263 11.62 -2.26 18.83
CA PRO A 263 11.24 -0.88 19.13
C PRO A 263 10.65 -0.17 17.91
N GLY A 264 9.75 0.78 18.14
CA GLY A 264 9.09 1.54 17.05
C GLY A 264 10.07 2.29 16.14
N TYR A 265 11.23 2.73 16.66
CA TYR A 265 12.26 3.36 15.84
C TYR A 265 13.01 2.36 14.94
N ALA A 266 13.09 1.08 15.30
CA ALA A 266 13.71 0.05 14.45
C ALA A 266 12.85 -0.23 13.21
N ALA A 267 11.52 -0.09 13.33
CA ALA A 267 10.61 -0.18 12.20
C ALA A 267 10.84 0.95 11.17
N ALA A 268 11.38 2.11 11.58
CA ALA A 268 11.67 3.22 10.67
C ALA A 268 12.67 2.82 9.56
N GLY A 269 13.70 2.05 9.91
CA GLY A 269 14.68 1.57 8.92
C GLY A 269 14.04 0.67 7.85
N ALA A 270 13.11 -0.20 8.27
CA ALA A 270 12.36 -1.05 7.34
C ALA A 270 11.46 -0.21 6.42
N LEU A 271 10.74 0.80 6.94
CA LEU A 271 9.90 1.69 6.13
C LEU A 271 10.71 2.49 5.10
N ILE A 272 11.89 2.99 5.50
CA ILE A 272 12.81 3.70 4.60
C ILE A 272 13.27 2.78 3.47
N TYR A 273 13.70 1.56 3.81
CA TYR A 273 14.15 0.58 2.82
C TYR A 273 13.04 0.19 1.82
N VAL A 274 11.82 -0.07 2.31
CA VAL A 274 10.66 -0.34 1.45
C VAL A 274 10.36 0.86 0.55
N GLY A 275 10.44 2.08 1.09
CA GLY A 275 10.29 3.31 0.33
C GLY A 275 11.30 3.41 -0.83
N VAL A 276 12.56 3.04 -0.60
CA VAL A 276 13.60 2.99 -1.65
C VAL A 276 13.24 1.97 -2.73
N LEU A 277 12.83 0.76 -2.35
CA LEU A 277 12.45 -0.28 -3.30
C LEU A 277 11.27 0.13 -4.18
N MET A 278 10.24 0.74 -3.62
CA MET A 278 9.08 1.21 -4.37
C MET A 278 9.40 2.41 -5.27
N THR A 279 10.20 3.35 -4.77
CA THR A 279 10.65 4.54 -5.52
C THR A 279 11.53 4.17 -6.72
N SER A 280 12.28 3.06 -6.65
CA SER A 280 13.10 2.57 -7.77
C SER A 280 12.28 2.35 -9.05
N SER A 281 10.97 2.14 -8.93
CA SER A 281 10.09 1.95 -10.09
C SER A 281 10.01 3.19 -10.99
N LEU A 282 10.27 4.41 -10.48
CA LEU A 282 10.39 5.65 -11.26
C LEU A 282 11.40 5.56 -12.41
N ALA A 283 12.40 4.66 -12.32
CA ALA A 283 13.36 4.42 -13.39
C ALA A 283 12.70 3.94 -14.70
N ARG A 284 11.47 3.41 -14.63
CA ARG A 284 10.70 2.95 -15.81
C ARG A 284 9.94 4.07 -16.53
N VAL A 285 9.89 5.28 -15.97
CA VAL A 285 9.22 6.42 -16.62
C VAL A 285 10.07 6.92 -17.78
N LYS A 286 9.41 7.24 -18.91
CA LYS A 286 10.09 7.84 -20.07
C LYS A 286 10.32 9.34 -19.82
N TRP A 287 11.39 9.66 -19.09
CA TRP A 287 11.73 11.03 -18.67
C TRP A 287 11.95 12.02 -19.83
N SER A 288 12.26 11.53 -21.03
CA SER A 288 12.40 12.36 -22.23
C SER A 288 11.06 12.92 -22.74
N ASP A 289 9.93 12.33 -22.36
CA ASP A 289 8.60 12.77 -22.76
C ASP A 289 7.89 13.45 -21.57
N LEU A 290 7.78 14.78 -21.60
CA LEU A 290 7.15 15.54 -20.53
C LEU A 290 5.68 15.17 -20.32
N THR A 291 4.98 14.67 -21.34
CA THR A 291 3.58 14.23 -21.21
C THR A 291 3.43 12.97 -20.36
N GLU A 292 4.51 12.22 -20.14
CA GLU A 292 4.57 11.05 -19.26
C GLU A 292 5.32 11.35 -17.95
N ALA A 293 6.39 12.13 -18.04
CA ALA A 293 7.26 12.44 -16.90
C ALA A 293 6.56 13.35 -15.87
N VAL A 294 5.86 14.38 -16.33
CA VAL A 294 5.19 15.35 -15.44
C VAL A 294 4.11 14.68 -14.59
N PRO A 295 3.18 13.88 -15.15
CA PRO A 295 2.17 13.20 -14.35
C PRO A 295 2.77 12.20 -13.36
N ALA A 296 3.77 11.42 -13.77
CA ALA A 296 4.45 10.48 -12.88
C ALA A 296 5.12 11.21 -11.70
N PHE A 297 5.80 12.33 -11.97
CA PHE A 297 6.44 13.16 -10.95
C PHE A 297 5.41 13.76 -9.98
N ILE A 298 4.35 14.39 -10.49
CA ILE A 298 3.28 14.97 -9.67
C ILE A 298 2.65 13.90 -8.78
N THR A 299 2.32 12.74 -9.37
CA THR A 299 1.73 11.62 -8.64
C THR A 299 2.64 11.18 -7.48
N ALA A 300 3.94 11.04 -7.74
CA ALA A 300 4.90 10.55 -6.76
C ALA A 300 5.16 11.56 -5.63
N VAL A 301 5.28 12.85 -5.98
CA VAL A 301 5.72 13.90 -5.06
C VAL A 301 4.57 14.48 -4.24
N MET A 302 3.35 14.52 -4.78
CA MET A 302 2.21 15.09 -4.05
C MET A 302 1.71 14.20 -2.91
N MET A 303 1.95 12.89 -2.91
CA MET A 303 1.56 12.04 -1.78
C MET A 303 2.27 12.39 -0.46
N PRO A 304 3.62 12.47 -0.39
CA PRO A 304 4.30 12.88 0.82
C PRO A 304 3.95 14.33 1.21
N PHE A 305 3.90 15.26 0.27
CA PHE A 305 3.67 16.66 0.60
C PHE A 305 2.23 16.99 1.01
N SER A 306 1.23 16.35 0.43
CA SER A 306 -0.17 16.51 0.85
C SER A 306 -0.52 15.67 2.07
N PHE A 307 0.38 14.79 2.51
CA PHE A 307 0.14 13.76 3.50
C PHE A 307 -1.08 12.87 3.17
N SER A 308 -1.45 12.80 1.88
CA SER A 308 -2.63 12.12 1.37
C SER A 308 -2.30 11.37 0.09
N ILE A 309 -2.45 10.04 0.14
CA ILE A 309 -2.25 9.19 -1.04
C ILE A 309 -3.31 9.54 -2.10
N THR A 310 -4.57 9.74 -1.69
CA THR A 310 -5.68 10.07 -2.60
C THR A 310 -5.42 11.34 -3.39
N GLU A 311 -4.94 12.41 -2.74
CA GLU A 311 -4.64 13.68 -3.42
C GLU A 311 -3.51 13.52 -4.44
N GLY A 312 -2.45 12.78 -4.08
CA GLY A 312 -1.37 12.51 -5.02
C GLY A 312 -1.83 11.73 -6.25
N ILE A 313 -2.69 10.71 -6.07
CA ILE A 313 -3.28 9.97 -7.19
C ILE A 313 -4.19 10.89 -8.03
N ALA A 314 -5.04 11.69 -7.38
CA ALA A 314 -5.95 12.62 -8.04
C ALA A 314 -5.21 13.60 -8.96
N LEU A 315 -4.23 14.33 -8.40
CA LEU A 315 -3.42 15.29 -9.14
C LEU A 315 -2.60 14.62 -10.25
N GLY A 316 -2.17 13.39 -10.04
CA GLY A 316 -1.54 12.54 -11.05
C GLY A 316 -2.43 12.32 -12.28
N PHE A 317 -3.64 11.78 -12.08
CA PHE A 317 -4.58 11.53 -13.17
C PHE A 317 -5.01 12.83 -13.88
N ILE A 318 -5.27 13.89 -13.10
CA ILE A 318 -5.66 15.20 -13.64
C ILE A 318 -4.54 15.79 -14.51
N SER A 319 -3.31 15.79 -14.00
CA SER A 319 -2.16 16.31 -14.77
C SER A 319 -1.90 15.50 -16.03
N TYR A 320 -2.09 14.17 -16.02
CA TYR A 320 -2.00 13.35 -17.24
C TYR A 320 -3.03 13.78 -18.30
N CYS A 321 -4.30 13.96 -17.90
CA CYS A 321 -5.34 14.46 -18.80
C CYS A 321 -4.98 15.83 -19.37
N VAL A 322 -4.59 16.78 -18.52
CA VAL A 322 -4.22 18.14 -18.93
C VAL A 322 -3.05 18.14 -19.92
N MET A 323 -1.99 17.37 -19.63
CA MET A 323 -0.82 17.29 -20.51
C MET A 323 -1.16 16.68 -21.87
N LYS A 324 -1.93 15.59 -21.93
CA LYS A 324 -2.30 14.95 -23.20
C LYS A 324 -3.27 15.80 -24.02
N ILE A 325 -4.21 16.49 -23.38
CA ILE A 325 -5.10 17.43 -24.05
C ILE A 325 -4.30 18.64 -24.58
N GLY A 326 -3.48 19.26 -23.74
CA GLY A 326 -2.71 20.46 -24.10
C GLY A 326 -1.70 20.23 -25.23
N THR A 327 -1.17 19.01 -25.35
CA THR A 327 -0.24 18.62 -26.43
C THR A 327 -0.92 18.05 -27.67
N GLY A 328 -2.26 18.01 -27.71
CA GLY A 328 -3.02 17.46 -28.84
C GLY A 328 -2.99 15.93 -28.96
N ARG A 329 -2.42 15.21 -27.99
CA ARG A 329 -2.32 13.74 -27.96
C ARG A 329 -3.57 13.07 -27.39
N LEU A 330 -4.74 13.50 -27.84
CA LEU A 330 -6.04 13.01 -27.35
C LEU A 330 -6.24 11.51 -27.57
N ARG A 331 -5.60 10.93 -28.59
CA ARG A 331 -5.70 9.49 -28.92
C ARG A 331 -5.04 8.58 -27.86
N GLU A 332 -4.16 9.11 -27.03
CA GLU A 332 -3.48 8.37 -25.95
C GLU A 332 -4.29 8.38 -24.64
N LEU A 333 -5.40 9.13 -24.58
CA LEU A 333 -6.29 9.14 -23.42
C LEU A 333 -7.28 7.99 -23.50
N SER A 334 -7.11 7.03 -22.59
CA SER A 334 -8.10 5.98 -22.41
C SER A 334 -9.35 6.54 -21.70
N PRO A 335 -10.55 6.00 -22.00
CA PRO A 335 -11.77 6.39 -21.30
C PRO A 335 -11.67 6.20 -19.78
N CYS A 336 -10.89 5.20 -19.33
CA CYS A 336 -10.66 4.95 -17.91
C CYS A 336 -9.99 6.15 -17.22
N VAL A 337 -8.93 6.69 -17.82
CA VAL A 337 -8.17 7.80 -17.24
C VAL A 337 -9.03 9.06 -17.18
N ILE A 338 -9.84 9.32 -18.22
CA ILE A 338 -10.76 10.47 -18.25
C ILE A 338 -11.82 10.34 -17.15
N ILE A 339 -12.48 9.18 -17.03
CA ILE A 339 -13.52 8.96 -16.03
C ILE A 339 -12.95 9.10 -14.62
N VAL A 340 -11.81 8.45 -14.34
CA VAL A 340 -11.16 8.53 -13.03
C VAL A 340 -10.73 9.96 -12.71
N SER A 341 -10.12 10.67 -13.68
CA SER A 341 -9.76 12.07 -13.52
C SER A 341 -10.96 12.96 -13.25
N LEU A 342 -12.09 12.73 -13.93
CA LEU A 342 -13.31 13.51 -13.74
C LEU A 342 -13.95 13.24 -12.38
N LEU A 343 -13.95 11.98 -11.92
CA LEU A 343 -14.39 11.64 -10.56
C LEU A 343 -13.54 12.33 -9.49
N PHE A 344 -12.22 12.42 -9.69
CA PHE A 344 -11.36 13.15 -8.77
C PHE A 344 -11.60 14.66 -8.79
N VAL A 345 -11.82 15.27 -9.96
CA VAL A 345 -12.21 16.69 -10.06
C VAL A 345 -13.51 16.93 -9.31
N LEU A 346 -14.52 16.06 -9.49
CA LEU A 346 -15.78 16.15 -8.77
C LEU A 346 -15.58 16.01 -7.26
N LYS A 347 -14.74 15.07 -6.80
CA LYS A 347 -14.39 14.90 -5.39
C LYS A 347 -13.77 16.19 -4.82
N ILE A 348 -12.80 16.77 -5.51
CA ILE A 348 -12.12 17.99 -5.05
C ILE A 348 -13.10 19.17 -5.00
N VAL A 349 -13.95 19.33 -6.02
CA VAL A 349 -14.87 20.47 -6.12
C VAL A 349 -16.06 20.35 -5.15
N PHE A 350 -16.62 19.17 -4.95
CA PHE A 350 -17.86 19.00 -4.19
C PHE A 350 -17.68 18.47 -2.77
N ILE A 351 -16.57 17.78 -2.48
CA ILE A 351 -16.33 17.15 -1.18
C ILE A 351 -15.28 17.93 -0.39
N ASP A 352 -14.16 18.33 -1.00
CA ASP A 352 -13.07 19.00 -0.26
C ASP A 352 -13.25 20.53 -0.16
N ALA A 353 -14.09 21.12 -1.00
CA ALA A 353 -14.39 22.55 -0.95
C ALA A 353 -15.38 22.93 0.18
N HIS A 354 -15.84 21.96 0.97
CA HIS A 354 -16.83 22.08 2.04
C HIS A 354 -16.34 21.40 3.31
#